data_AF-A0A1I1D9P2-F1
#
_entry.id   AF-A0A1I1D9P2-F1
#
_cell.length_a   1.000
_cell.length_b   1.000
_cell.length_c   1.000
_cell.angle_alpha   90.00
_cell.angle_beta   90.00
_cell.angle_gamma   90.00
#
_symmetry.space_group_name_H-M   'P 1'
#
loop_
_entity.id
_entity.type
_entity.pdbx_description
1 polymer ?
#
loop_
_entity_poly.entity_id
_entity_poly.type
_entity_poly.pdbx_seq_one_letter_code
_entity_poly.pdbx_strand_id
1 'polypeptide(L)'
;MAHARHKRDTDARRFGPKLPRAALVAAPVAVVATAAAVTVGLASAGTGDDQITAAAADLGTAASKSVPKAAVALEDRGTSVSRSLNRRQAVKARTGKTQWTTAALDLWKRPGEHADKVGEAKEATKVLVTGRELDGRVEIVVDGAARWVTAGHLADDKPLPEPPGISMQPCPDSSVEDGLKPQTIKVYRSVCHAFPEVSEYGGLAARSEHNTGNALDVMVYGDKALGDRIADWAHEHAAELDVYDLIWWDRIWTPVRSSEGWRDYGDHGSATANHMDHVHIGTN
;
A
#
# COMPACT_ATOMS: atom_id res chain seq x y z
N MET A 1 81.02 -2.70 20.24
CA MET A 1 80.55 -3.99 19.70
C MET A 1 79.71 -3.69 18.47
N ALA A 2 79.72 -4.54 17.45
CA ALA A 2 78.97 -4.30 16.21
C ALA A 2 78.08 -5.49 15.87
N HIS A 3 76.86 -5.21 15.39
CA HIS A 3 76.23 -5.99 14.31
C HIS A 3 75.04 -5.20 13.75
N ALA A 4 75.17 -4.75 12.49
CA ALA A 4 74.06 -4.27 11.67
C ALA A 4 73.73 -5.34 10.62
N ARG A 5 72.47 -5.81 10.59
CA ARG A 5 71.90 -6.73 9.60
C ARG A 5 70.37 -6.60 9.63
N HIS A 6 69.64 -6.73 8.52
CA HIS A 6 69.97 -6.40 7.13
C HIS A 6 68.65 -6.22 6.36
N LYS A 7 68.57 -5.29 5.40
CA LYS A 7 67.34 -5.04 4.62
C LYS A 7 67.02 -6.23 3.70
N ARG A 8 65.73 -6.57 3.56
CA ARG A 8 65.17 -7.31 2.42
C ARG A 8 63.81 -6.74 2.04
N ASP A 9 63.77 -5.94 0.99
CA ASP A 9 62.59 -5.85 0.12
C ASP A 9 62.55 -7.11 -0.76
N THR A 10 61.35 -7.58 -1.13
CA THR A 10 61.17 -8.47 -2.29
C THR A 10 59.83 -8.18 -2.99
N ASP A 11 59.99 -7.70 -4.21
CA ASP A 11 59.05 -7.48 -5.31
C ASP A 11 57.56 -7.78 -5.20
N ALA A 12 56.80 -6.78 -5.64
CA ALA A 12 55.41 -6.91 -6.07
C ALA A 12 55.22 -7.88 -7.25
N ARG A 13 54.03 -8.49 -7.33
CA ARG A 13 53.48 -8.98 -8.61
C ARG A 13 52.08 -8.43 -8.82
N ARG A 14 51.93 -7.56 -9.82
CA ARG A 14 50.63 -7.10 -10.34
C ARG A 14 50.04 -8.21 -11.21
N PHE A 15 48.78 -8.57 -10.99
CA PHE A 15 47.95 -9.21 -12.02
C PHE A 15 46.58 -8.55 -12.05
N GLY A 16 46.36 -7.73 -13.08
CA GLY A 16 45.07 -7.13 -13.40
C GLY A 16 44.11 -8.11 -14.12
N PRO A 17 42.85 -7.72 -14.32
CA PRO A 17 41.76 -8.64 -14.62
C PRO A 17 41.70 -9.11 -16.08
N LYS A 18 40.96 -10.19 -16.32
CA LYS A 18 40.50 -10.63 -17.65
C LYS A 18 39.03 -11.01 -17.63
N LEU A 19 38.17 -10.07 -18.01
CA LEU A 19 36.78 -10.34 -18.39
C LEU A 19 36.72 -10.79 -19.86
N PRO A 20 36.05 -11.91 -20.20
CA PRO A 20 35.53 -12.15 -21.54
C PRO A 20 34.18 -11.41 -21.74
N ARG A 21 33.75 -11.26 -22.99
CA ARG A 21 32.59 -10.45 -23.38
C ARG A 21 31.30 -11.26 -23.56
N ALA A 22 30.18 -10.61 -23.26
CA ALA A 22 28.85 -10.69 -23.88
C ALA A 22 28.42 -12.01 -24.57
N ALA A 23 27.36 -12.62 -24.04
CA ALA A 23 26.39 -13.40 -24.83
C ALA A 23 25.24 -12.48 -25.28
N LEU A 24 24.60 -12.79 -26.41
CA LEU A 24 23.61 -11.95 -27.09
C LEU A 24 22.35 -12.76 -27.44
N VAL A 25 21.19 -12.09 -27.41
CA VAL A 25 19.89 -12.51 -27.97
C VAL A 25 19.23 -13.77 -27.39
N ALA A 26 18.10 -13.56 -26.69
CA ALA A 26 16.88 -14.35 -26.86
C ALA A 26 15.66 -13.55 -26.39
N ALA A 27 14.85 -13.04 -27.31
CA ALA A 27 13.57 -12.39 -27.00
C ALA A 27 12.43 -13.13 -27.74
N PRO A 28 11.41 -13.65 -27.05
CA PRO A 28 10.23 -14.21 -27.71
C PRO A 28 9.27 -13.09 -28.17
N VAL A 29 8.65 -13.31 -29.33
CA VAL A 29 7.71 -12.37 -29.96
C VAL A 29 6.31 -12.49 -29.33
N ALA A 30 5.53 -11.41 -29.41
CA ALA A 30 4.20 -11.27 -28.80
C ALA A 30 3.15 -12.30 -29.28
N VAL A 31 2.16 -12.55 -28.43
CA VAL A 31 0.85 -13.10 -28.82
C VAL A 31 -0.21 -12.03 -28.62
N VAL A 32 -0.74 -11.51 -29.72
CA VAL A 32 -1.93 -10.63 -29.71
C VAL A 32 -3.16 -11.51 -29.86
N ALA A 33 -4.03 -11.53 -28.85
CA ALA A 33 -5.31 -12.22 -28.92
C ALA A 33 -6.42 -11.24 -29.35
N THR A 34 -6.88 -11.37 -30.59
CA THR A 34 -8.03 -10.65 -31.15
C THR A 34 -9.20 -11.60 -31.44
N ALA A 35 -10.38 -11.02 -31.64
CA ALA A 35 -11.67 -11.68 -31.87
C ALA A 35 -12.29 -12.35 -30.61
N ALA A 36 -13.62 -12.54 -30.54
CA ALA A 36 -14.63 -12.30 -31.58
C ALA A 36 -15.82 -11.45 -31.08
N ALA A 37 -16.41 -10.68 -32.00
CA ALA A 37 -17.75 -10.13 -31.82
C ALA A 37 -18.80 -11.18 -32.21
N VAL A 38 -19.95 -11.19 -31.53
CA VAL A 38 -21.09 -12.04 -31.88
C VAL A 38 -22.31 -11.16 -32.13
N THR A 39 -22.74 -11.09 -33.39
CA THR A 39 -23.93 -10.36 -33.83
C THR A 39 -24.76 -11.20 -34.81
N VAL A 40 -25.59 -12.10 -34.25
CA VAL A 40 -26.67 -12.82 -34.93
C VAL A 40 -27.82 -12.95 -33.91
N GLY A 41 -29.10 -12.77 -34.25
CA GLY A 41 -29.66 -12.38 -35.54
C GLY A 41 -31.13 -11.98 -35.40
N LEU A 42 -31.67 -11.37 -36.46
CA LEU A 42 -33.04 -10.87 -36.53
C LEU A 42 -34.05 -12.00 -36.80
N ALA A 43 -35.26 -11.88 -36.26
CA ALA A 43 -36.45 -12.62 -36.72
C ALA A 43 -37.58 -11.60 -36.97
N SER A 44 -38.21 -11.67 -38.14
CA SER A 44 -39.09 -10.60 -38.66
C SER A 44 -40.51 -11.08 -38.98
N ALA A 45 -41.49 -10.27 -38.56
CA ALA A 45 -42.82 -10.08 -39.15
C ALA A 45 -43.29 -8.68 -38.67
N GLY A 46 -43.92 -7.79 -39.46
CA GLY A 46 -44.74 -7.99 -40.65
C GLY A 46 -46.17 -8.35 -40.22
N THR A 47 -47.22 -7.58 -40.51
CA THR A 47 -47.47 -6.34 -41.30
C THR A 47 -48.61 -5.56 -40.60
N GLY A 48 -49.03 -4.33 -40.93
CA GLY A 48 -48.73 -3.39 -42.01
C GLY A 48 -49.49 -2.07 -41.75
N ASP A 49 -49.68 -1.22 -42.76
CA ASP A 49 -50.37 0.08 -42.66
C ASP A 49 -51.89 -0.02 -42.39
N ASP A 50 -52.50 1.01 -41.78
CA ASP A 50 -53.29 1.97 -42.58
C ASP A 50 -53.83 3.23 -41.85
N GLN A 51 -53.81 4.33 -42.62
CA GLN A 51 -54.70 5.52 -42.69
C GLN A 51 -55.22 6.33 -41.47
N ILE A 52 -55.57 7.58 -41.82
CA ILE A 52 -56.18 8.63 -40.99
C ILE A 52 -57.68 8.75 -41.33
N THR A 53 -58.56 9.00 -40.35
CA THR A 53 -59.77 9.84 -40.52
C THR A 53 -60.33 10.29 -39.16
N ALA A 54 -61.29 11.22 -39.14
CA ALA A 54 -61.75 11.91 -37.93
C ALA A 54 -63.28 12.06 -37.86
N ALA A 55 -63.79 12.21 -36.63
CA ALA A 55 -65.10 12.76 -36.26
C ALA A 55 -64.89 13.56 -34.95
N ALA A 56 -65.27 14.83 -34.83
CA ALA A 56 -66.65 15.32 -34.73
C ALA A 56 -67.36 14.67 -33.51
N ALA A 57 -67.20 15.17 -32.27
CA ALA A 57 -67.60 16.46 -31.69
C ALA A 57 -69.07 16.49 -31.22
N ASP A 58 -69.30 16.88 -29.96
CA ASP A 58 -70.57 17.44 -29.50
C ASP A 58 -70.37 18.35 -28.26
N LEU A 59 -71.38 19.17 -27.93
CA LEU A 59 -71.28 20.29 -26.97
C LEU A 59 -71.75 19.95 -25.54
N GLY A 60 -71.20 20.67 -24.55
CA GLY A 60 -71.56 20.52 -23.13
C GLY A 60 -71.28 21.76 -22.27
N THR A 61 -72.00 22.85 -22.49
CA THR A 61 -71.81 24.12 -21.78
C THR A 61 -72.44 24.13 -20.38
N ALA A 62 -71.65 24.40 -19.33
CA ALA A 62 -72.16 24.77 -18.00
C ALA A 62 -71.22 25.80 -17.32
N ALA A 63 -71.81 26.79 -16.65
CA ALA A 63 -71.12 28.03 -16.28
C ALA A 63 -70.29 28.00 -14.98
N SER A 64 -69.17 28.73 -15.02
CA SER A 64 -68.57 29.60 -14.00
C SER A 64 -68.99 29.50 -12.53
N LYS A 65 -68.00 29.42 -11.64
CA LYS A 65 -67.98 30.19 -10.37
C LYS A 65 -66.56 30.52 -9.92
N SER A 66 -66.44 31.57 -9.09
CA SER A 66 -65.21 32.33 -8.86
C SER A 66 -64.43 31.95 -7.60
N VAL A 67 -63.13 32.26 -7.64
CA VAL A 67 -62.15 32.13 -6.54
C VAL A 67 -62.36 33.23 -5.48
N PRO A 68 -62.17 32.92 -4.19
CA PRO A 68 -61.43 33.80 -3.28
C PRO A 68 -60.16 33.14 -2.68
N LYS A 69 -59.35 33.92 -1.96
CA LYS A 69 -57.90 33.73 -1.84
C LYS A 69 -57.41 33.72 -0.37
N ALA A 70 -56.67 32.67 0.00
CA ALA A 70 -55.88 32.54 1.24
C ALA A 70 -56.69 32.52 2.57
N ALA A 71 -56.14 32.17 3.75
CA ALA A 71 -54.75 31.81 4.11
C ALA A 71 -54.69 30.83 5.31
N VAL A 72 -53.58 30.07 5.44
CA VAL A 72 -53.09 29.30 6.62
C VAL A 72 -54.03 28.21 7.23
N ALA A 73 -53.58 27.10 7.82
CA ALA A 73 -52.22 26.59 8.09
C ALA A 73 -52.17 25.03 8.12
N LEU A 74 -50.96 24.51 8.35
CA LEU A 74 -50.60 23.17 8.88
C LEU A 74 -50.57 21.94 7.93
N GLU A 75 -49.33 21.44 7.81
CA GLU A 75 -48.88 20.04 7.93
C GLU A 75 -48.91 19.04 6.75
N ASP A 76 -47.68 18.75 6.31
CA ASP A 76 -47.11 17.46 5.86
C ASP A 76 -47.99 16.46 5.11
N ARG A 77 -47.72 16.37 3.79
CA ARG A 77 -47.41 15.08 3.17
C ARG A 77 -46.18 15.18 2.27
N GLY A 78 -45.04 14.74 2.79
CA GLY A 78 -43.78 14.67 2.07
C GLY A 78 -43.89 14.00 0.68
N THR A 79 -43.32 14.68 -0.33
CA THR A 79 -43.31 14.24 -1.73
C THR A 79 -42.81 12.79 -1.86
N SER A 80 -43.59 11.92 -2.50
CA SER A 80 -43.22 10.53 -2.76
C SER A 80 -42.17 10.42 -3.88
N VAL A 81 -40.95 10.89 -3.59
CA VAL A 81 -39.79 10.78 -4.49
C VAL A 81 -39.64 9.32 -4.95
N SER A 82 -39.82 9.10 -6.25
CA SER A 82 -40.09 7.76 -6.79
C SER A 82 -38.93 6.80 -6.55
N ARG A 83 -39.22 5.73 -5.78
CA ARG A 83 -38.31 4.64 -5.42
C ARG A 83 -37.69 3.90 -6.62
N SER A 84 -38.17 4.17 -7.84
CA SER A 84 -37.65 3.66 -9.12
C SER A 84 -36.30 4.26 -9.52
N LEU A 85 -35.97 5.50 -9.12
CA LEU A 85 -34.73 6.17 -9.53
C LEU A 85 -33.48 5.45 -8.99
N ASN A 86 -33.54 4.94 -7.76
CA ASN A 86 -32.45 4.19 -7.10
C ASN A 86 -32.21 2.77 -7.65
N ARG A 87 -32.95 2.28 -8.66
CA ARG A 87 -32.75 0.94 -9.24
C ARG A 87 -32.09 0.93 -10.62
N ARG A 88 -32.01 2.07 -11.33
CA ARG A 88 -31.44 2.13 -12.70
C ARG A 88 -30.19 2.96 -12.87
N GLN A 89 -29.77 3.72 -11.86
CA GLN A 89 -28.37 4.12 -11.74
C GLN A 89 -27.54 2.98 -11.15
N ALA A 90 -27.38 1.90 -11.92
CA ALA A 90 -26.20 1.05 -11.78
C ALA A 90 -25.01 1.94 -12.16
N VAL A 91 -24.28 2.44 -11.16
CA VAL A 91 -23.32 3.52 -11.35
C VAL A 91 -22.23 3.06 -12.31
N LYS A 92 -22.23 3.62 -13.52
CA LYS A 92 -21.15 3.48 -14.50
C LYS A 92 -19.96 4.25 -13.95
N ALA A 93 -19.21 3.62 -13.05
CA ALA A 93 -18.21 4.22 -12.15
C ALA A 93 -16.94 4.72 -12.86
N ARG A 94 -17.13 5.66 -13.80
CA ARG A 94 -16.10 6.35 -14.58
C ARG A 94 -15.51 7.57 -13.88
N THR A 95 -16.04 7.92 -12.71
CA THR A 95 -15.61 9.06 -11.87
C THR A 95 -15.13 8.61 -10.49
N GLY A 96 -15.08 7.30 -10.23
CA GLY A 96 -14.62 6.77 -8.95
C GLY A 96 -13.10 6.79 -8.84
N LYS A 97 -12.59 7.06 -7.63
CA LYS A 97 -11.17 6.96 -7.31
C LYS A 97 -10.88 5.53 -6.83
N THR A 98 -9.75 4.96 -7.25
CA THR A 98 -9.32 3.67 -6.67
C THR A 98 -8.51 3.94 -5.41
N GLN A 99 -8.84 3.25 -4.32
CA GLN A 99 -8.19 3.34 -3.02
C GLN A 99 -8.00 1.93 -2.44
N TRP A 100 -7.33 1.81 -1.30
CA TRP A 100 -7.13 0.56 -0.56
C TRP A 100 -7.77 0.65 0.82
N THR A 101 -8.31 -0.46 1.29
CA THR A 101 -8.83 -0.60 2.66
C THR A 101 -7.70 -0.65 3.68
N THR A 102 -7.73 0.21 4.71
CA THR A 102 -6.72 0.24 5.80
C THR A 102 -7.09 -0.60 7.03
N ALA A 103 -8.15 -1.40 6.91
CA ALA A 103 -8.57 -2.41 7.88
C ALA A 103 -9.44 -3.45 7.15
N ALA A 104 -9.85 -4.52 7.85
CA ALA A 104 -10.98 -5.33 7.40
C ALA A 104 -12.30 -4.53 7.59
N LEU A 105 -13.10 -4.42 6.53
CA LEU A 105 -14.29 -3.57 6.49
C LEU A 105 -15.55 -4.34 6.10
N ASP A 106 -16.55 -4.26 6.97
CA ASP A 106 -17.88 -4.81 6.74
C ASP A 106 -18.55 -4.19 5.50
N LEU A 107 -19.03 -5.04 4.60
CA LEU A 107 -19.76 -4.63 3.40
C LEU A 107 -21.26 -4.58 3.71
N TRP A 108 -21.85 -3.39 3.64
CA TRP A 108 -23.27 -3.14 3.92
C TRP A 108 -24.07 -2.88 2.65
N LYS A 109 -25.35 -3.28 2.62
CA LYS A 109 -26.26 -2.97 1.47
C LYS A 109 -26.68 -1.50 1.39
N ARG A 110 -26.54 -0.73 2.48
CA ARG A 110 -27.03 0.66 2.65
C ARG A 110 -26.13 1.42 3.64
N PRO A 111 -26.14 2.77 3.64
CA PRO A 111 -25.31 3.58 4.54
C PRO A 111 -25.74 3.47 6.02
N GLY A 112 -27.01 3.68 6.34
CA GLY A 112 -27.50 3.74 7.73
C GLY A 112 -27.27 2.49 8.59
N GLU A 113 -27.32 2.71 9.92
CA GLU A 113 -26.92 1.74 10.96
C GLU A 113 -27.58 0.36 10.81
N HIS A 114 -28.90 0.30 10.61
CA HIS A 114 -29.68 -0.93 10.48
C HIS A 114 -29.63 -1.57 9.08
N ALA A 115 -28.52 -1.40 8.36
CA ALA A 115 -28.31 -2.05 7.06
C ALA A 115 -27.98 -3.54 7.21
N ASP A 116 -28.29 -4.33 6.18
CA ASP A 116 -27.82 -5.72 6.12
C ASP A 116 -26.30 -5.75 5.81
N LYS A 117 -25.50 -6.40 6.66
CA LYS A 117 -24.16 -6.88 6.30
C LYS A 117 -24.28 -7.97 5.23
N VAL A 118 -23.39 -7.97 4.23
CA VAL A 118 -23.37 -8.94 3.12
C VAL A 118 -22.00 -9.56 2.87
N GLY A 119 -20.98 -9.16 3.62
CA GLY A 119 -19.62 -9.66 3.48
C GLY A 119 -18.64 -8.73 4.17
N GLU A 120 -17.38 -8.82 3.74
CA GLU A 120 -16.24 -8.09 4.28
C GLU A 120 -15.24 -7.88 3.13
N ALA A 121 -14.63 -6.70 3.06
CA ALA A 121 -13.40 -6.49 2.30
C ALA A 121 -12.23 -6.56 3.29
N LYS A 122 -11.25 -7.43 3.03
CA LYS A 122 -10.06 -7.55 3.88
C LYS A 122 -9.25 -6.25 3.86
N GLU A 123 -8.37 -6.08 4.83
CA GLU A 123 -7.30 -5.07 4.75
C GLU A 123 -6.48 -5.22 3.47
N ALA A 124 -5.90 -4.10 3.00
CA ALA A 124 -5.08 -4.02 1.81
C ALA A 124 -5.77 -4.53 0.52
N THR A 125 -7.11 -4.44 0.48
CA THR A 125 -7.94 -4.75 -0.69
C THR A 125 -8.14 -3.49 -1.53
N LYS A 126 -7.88 -3.60 -2.84
CA LYS A 126 -8.06 -2.50 -3.79
C LYS A 126 -9.55 -2.35 -4.15
N VAL A 127 -10.12 -1.18 -3.89
CA VAL A 127 -11.56 -0.91 -4.05
C VAL A 127 -11.79 0.37 -4.88
N LEU A 128 -12.88 0.40 -5.64
CA LEU A 128 -13.29 1.56 -6.43
C LEU A 128 -14.31 2.39 -5.64
N VAL A 129 -13.86 3.54 -5.13
CA VAL A 129 -14.65 4.47 -4.31
C VAL A 129 -15.48 5.36 -5.21
N THR A 130 -16.79 5.40 -5.02
CA THR A 130 -17.72 6.13 -5.91
C THR A 130 -17.76 7.64 -5.68
N GLY A 131 -17.23 8.10 -4.54
CA GLY A 131 -17.34 9.49 -4.08
C GLY A 131 -18.64 9.82 -3.34
N ARG A 132 -19.49 8.81 -3.03
CA ARG A 132 -20.64 8.99 -2.13
C ARG A 132 -20.26 8.64 -0.70
N GLU A 133 -20.69 9.49 0.23
CA GLU A 133 -20.62 9.27 1.67
C GLU A 133 -21.97 9.64 2.30
N LEU A 134 -22.45 8.83 3.24
CA LEU A 134 -23.69 9.05 4.00
C LEU A 134 -23.67 8.20 5.28
N ASP A 135 -24.27 8.69 6.36
CA ASP A 135 -24.40 7.97 7.64
C ASP A 135 -23.07 7.41 8.19
N GLY A 136 -21.96 8.13 7.99
CA GLY A 136 -20.61 7.70 8.39
C GLY A 136 -20.02 6.54 7.56
N ARG A 137 -20.63 6.22 6.40
CA ARG A 137 -20.17 5.19 5.47
C ARG A 137 -19.90 5.75 4.08
N VAL A 138 -18.84 5.25 3.44
CA VAL A 138 -18.45 5.54 2.05
C VAL A 138 -18.94 4.42 1.13
N GLU A 139 -19.42 4.75 -0.07
CA GLU A 139 -19.84 3.77 -1.07
C GLU A 139 -18.71 3.38 -2.04
N ILE A 140 -18.41 2.08 -2.05
CA ILE A 140 -17.42 1.42 -2.90
C ILE A 140 -18.09 0.42 -3.86
N VAL A 141 -17.37 0.01 -4.90
CA VAL A 141 -17.79 -1.08 -5.80
C VAL A 141 -16.96 -2.33 -5.52
N VAL A 142 -17.64 -3.43 -5.21
CA VAL A 142 -17.07 -4.78 -5.01
C VAL A 142 -17.88 -5.76 -5.86
N ASP A 143 -17.21 -6.58 -6.67
CA ASP A 143 -17.84 -7.55 -7.60
C ASP A 143 -18.91 -6.94 -8.52
N GLY A 144 -18.71 -5.68 -8.92
CA GLY A 144 -19.66 -4.90 -9.74
C GLY A 144 -20.90 -4.41 -8.99
N ALA A 145 -21.05 -4.73 -7.70
CA ALA A 145 -22.12 -4.25 -6.83
C ALA A 145 -21.66 -3.08 -5.96
N ALA A 146 -22.55 -2.10 -5.78
CA ALA A 146 -22.34 -1.04 -4.80
C ALA A 146 -22.48 -1.58 -3.36
N ARG A 147 -21.53 -1.22 -2.50
CA ARG A 147 -21.43 -1.60 -1.08
C ARG A 147 -21.03 -0.40 -0.26
N TRP A 148 -21.53 -0.30 0.95
CA TRP A 148 -21.15 0.74 1.91
C TRP A 148 -20.16 0.16 2.92
N VAL A 149 -19.13 0.93 3.28
CA VAL A 149 -18.10 0.60 4.29
C VAL A 149 -17.90 1.78 5.24
N THR A 150 -17.40 1.56 6.45
CA THR A 150 -17.09 2.64 7.40
C THR A 150 -16.13 3.67 6.78
N ALA A 151 -16.43 4.96 6.95
CA ALA A 151 -15.55 6.06 6.51
C ALA A 151 -14.20 6.06 7.27
N GLY A 152 -13.21 6.78 6.75
CA GLY A 152 -11.88 6.92 7.36
C GLY A 152 -10.90 5.76 7.12
N HIS A 153 -11.37 4.58 6.70
CA HIS A 153 -10.53 3.39 6.50
C HIS A 153 -10.12 3.15 5.03
N LEU A 154 -9.86 4.22 4.28
CA LEU A 154 -9.52 4.18 2.85
C LEU A 154 -8.33 5.10 2.54
N ALA A 155 -7.26 4.53 1.99
CA ALA A 155 -6.01 5.22 1.63
C ALA A 155 -5.74 5.15 0.12
N ASP A 156 -4.96 6.10 -0.41
CA ASP A 156 -4.57 6.12 -1.83
C ASP A 156 -3.52 5.04 -2.14
N ASP A 157 -2.56 4.90 -1.24
CA ASP A 157 -1.53 3.87 -1.26
C ASP A 157 -1.98 2.60 -0.56
N LYS A 158 -1.33 1.48 -0.87
CA LYS A 158 -1.63 0.20 -0.24
C LYS A 158 -1.03 0.21 1.18
N PRO A 159 -1.80 -0.07 2.25
CA PRO A 159 -1.21 -0.31 3.55
C PRO A 159 -0.29 -1.53 3.46
N LEU A 160 0.91 -1.38 4.01
CA LEU A 160 1.85 -2.48 4.21
C LEU A 160 1.51 -3.12 5.57
N PRO A 161 1.59 -4.45 5.69
CA PRO A 161 1.28 -5.10 6.96
C PRO A 161 2.21 -4.60 8.06
N GLU A 162 1.67 -4.45 9.27
CA GLU A 162 2.48 -4.28 10.48
C GLU A 162 3.47 -5.46 10.56
N PRO A 163 4.78 -5.22 10.75
CA PRO A 163 5.75 -6.30 10.82
C PRO A 163 5.52 -7.11 12.10
N PRO A 164 5.64 -8.45 12.07
CA PRO A 164 5.62 -9.24 13.30
C PRO A 164 6.72 -8.79 14.28
N GLY A 165 6.44 -8.95 15.56
CA GLY A 165 7.40 -8.65 16.62
C GLY A 165 8.57 -9.64 16.70
N ILE A 166 9.34 -9.51 17.77
CA ILE A 166 10.63 -10.18 17.98
C ILE A 166 10.62 -11.70 17.75
N SER A 167 11.61 -12.18 16.99
CA SER A 167 11.79 -13.58 16.62
C SER A 167 13.20 -14.07 16.90
N MET A 168 13.29 -15.32 17.37
CA MET A 168 14.54 -16.09 17.46
C MET A 168 14.56 -17.31 16.53
N GLN A 169 13.54 -17.45 15.66
CA GLN A 169 13.51 -18.50 14.65
C GLN A 169 14.67 -18.29 13.66
N PRO A 170 15.38 -19.35 13.22
CA PRO A 170 16.42 -19.22 12.20
C PRO A 170 15.90 -18.53 10.92
N CYS A 171 16.76 -17.76 10.28
CA CYS A 171 16.51 -17.23 8.94
C CYS A 171 16.84 -18.28 7.86
N PRO A 172 16.45 -18.08 6.59
CA PRO A 172 16.80 -18.99 5.48
C PRO A 172 18.30 -19.01 5.14
N ASP A 173 19.00 -17.90 5.38
CA ASP A 173 20.46 -17.83 5.47
C ASP A 173 20.87 -17.74 6.95
N SER A 174 22.09 -18.14 7.26
CA SER A 174 22.73 -17.92 8.56
C SER A 174 24.15 -17.37 8.44
N SER A 175 24.63 -17.08 7.23
CA SER A 175 26.02 -16.66 6.97
C SER A 175 26.41 -15.37 7.69
N VAL A 176 25.46 -14.45 7.86
CA VAL A 176 25.66 -13.19 8.57
C VAL A 176 25.71 -13.35 10.10
N GLU A 177 25.28 -14.49 10.66
CA GLU A 177 25.40 -14.76 12.11
C GLU A 177 26.86 -15.04 12.54
N ASP A 178 27.75 -15.39 11.61
CA ASP A 178 29.14 -15.76 11.90
C ASP A 178 29.93 -14.58 12.52
N GLY A 179 30.15 -14.66 13.83
CA GLY A 179 30.89 -13.68 14.62
C GLY A 179 30.04 -12.59 15.27
N LEU A 180 28.73 -12.53 15.01
CA LEU A 180 27.82 -11.62 15.70
C LEU A 180 27.61 -12.00 17.18
N LYS A 181 27.21 -11.02 18.00
CA LYS A 181 26.74 -11.28 19.36
C LYS A 181 25.35 -11.94 19.34
N PRO A 182 24.97 -12.70 20.39
CA PRO A 182 23.61 -13.25 20.52
C PRO A 182 22.50 -12.20 20.37
N GLN A 183 22.75 -10.97 20.80
CA GLN A 183 21.80 -9.86 20.69
C GLN A 183 21.69 -9.32 19.26
N THR A 184 22.79 -9.18 18.54
CA THR A 184 22.78 -8.80 17.12
C THR A 184 22.20 -9.91 16.23
N ILE A 185 22.37 -11.19 16.62
CA ILE A 185 21.67 -12.34 16.02
C ILE A 185 20.14 -12.25 16.27
N LYS A 186 19.72 -11.80 17.46
CA LYS A 186 18.30 -11.53 17.76
C LYS A 186 17.72 -10.41 16.90
N VAL A 187 18.48 -9.33 16.64
CA VAL A 187 18.11 -8.30 15.66
C VAL A 187 17.95 -8.93 14.28
N TYR A 188 18.98 -9.63 13.76
CA TYR A 188 18.94 -10.28 12.45
C TYR A 188 17.72 -11.19 12.27
N ARG A 189 17.47 -12.08 13.24
CA ARG A 189 16.34 -13.02 13.19
C ARG A 189 14.98 -12.35 13.33
N SER A 190 14.89 -11.25 14.06
CA SER A 190 13.65 -10.49 14.13
C SER A 190 13.39 -9.77 12.79
N VAL A 191 14.40 -9.09 12.24
CA VAL A 191 14.31 -8.37 10.96
C VAL A 191 14.01 -9.31 9.79
N CYS A 192 14.64 -10.49 9.70
CA CYS A 192 14.42 -11.40 8.55
C CYS A 192 13.02 -12.04 8.52
N HIS A 193 12.36 -12.15 9.68
CA HIS A 193 10.96 -12.61 9.78
C HIS A 193 9.96 -11.45 9.71
N ALA A 194 10.37 -10.23 10.09
CA ALA A 194 9.57 -9.00 9.99
C ALA A 194 9.52 -8.41 8.57
N PHE A 195 10.64 -8.49 7.84
CA PHE A 195 10.85 -7.90 6.52
C PHE A 195 11.46 -8.93 5.55
N PRO A 196 10.71 -9.98 5.15
CA PRO A 196 11.18 -11.02 4.23
C PRO A 196 11.52 -10.51 2.82
N GLU A 197 11.25 -9.24 2.50
CA GLU A 197 11.75 -8.53 1.33
C GLU A 197 13.26 -8.17 1.40
N VAL A 198 13.86 -8.13 2.59
CA VAL A 198 15.32 -7.90 2.76
C VAL A 198 16.11 -9.18 2.54
N SER A 199 17.17 -9.10 1.74
CA SER A 199 17.96 -10.26 1.30
C SER A 199 19.49 -10.12 1.41
N GLU A 200 20.01 -8.96 1.81
CA GLU A 200 21.44 -8.76 2.09
C GLU A 200 21.62 -8.00 3.42
N TYR A 201 22.66 -8.37 4.17
CA TYR A 201 22.90 -7.87 5.53
C TYR A 201 24.41 -7.71 5.80
N GLY A 202 24.81 -6.60 6.40
CA GLY A 202 26.20 -6.35 6.81
C GLY A 202 26.47 -6.79 8.25
N GLY A 203 27.12 -7.95 8.40
CA GLY A 203 27.52 -8.51 9.71
C GLY A 203 28.91 -8.07 10.18
N LEU A 204 29.70 -9.03 10.71
CA LEU A 204 31.05 -8.80 11.25
C LEU A 204 32.01 -8.16 10.21
N ALA A 205 32.66 -7.05 10.58
CA ALA A 205 33.61 -6.35 9.72
C ALA A 205 34.59 -5.48 10.52
N ALA A 206 35.76 -5.17 9.96
CA ALA A 206 36.79 -4.35 10.61
C ALA A 206 36.49 -2.82 10.61
N ARG A 207 35.27 -2.45 11.01
CA ARG A 207 34.78 -1.06 11.22
C ARG A 207 33.87 -1.02 12.45
N SER A 208 33.84 0.11 13.17
CA SER A 208 32.82 0.43 14.18
C SER A 208 32.45 -0.75 15.11
N GLU A 209 31.19 -0.86 15.50
CA GLU A 209 30.59 -1.89 16.34
C GLU A 209 30.55 -3.26 15.64
N HIS A 210 30.62 -3.29 14.29
CA HIS A 210 30.79 -4.53 13.52
C HIS A 210 32.10 -5.26 13.84
N ASN A 211 33.13 -4.59 14.37
CA ASN A 211 34.41 -5.27 14.68
C ASN A 211 34.29 -6.24 15.86
N THR A 212 33.38 -5.95 16.80
CA THR A 212 33.05 -6.83 17.92
C THR A 212 31.85 -7.74 17.64
N GLY A 213 31.20 -7.57 16.48
CA GLY A 213 29.95 -8.26 16.13
C GLY A 213 28.72 -7.69 16.82
N ASN A 214 28.77 -6.41 17.24
CA ASN A 214 27.71 -5.71 17.98
C ASN A 214 26.74 -4.92 17.07
N ALA A 215 26.88 -4.98 15.74
CA ALA A 215 26.02 -4.23 14.83
C ALA A 215 25.64 -5.03 13.57
N LEU A 216 24.49 -4.67 13.00
CA LEU A 216 23.92 -5.20 11.76
C LEU A 216 23.53 -4.05 10.83
N ASP A 217 24.00 -4.08 9.59
CA ASP A 217 23.46 -3.25 8.52
C ASP A 217 22.36 -4.01 7.79
N VAL A 218 21.17 -3.43 7.70
CA VAL A 218 20.03 -4.00 6.98
C VAL A 218 19.94 -3.32 5.61
N MET A 219 20.33 -4.02 4.55
CA MET A 219 20.52 -3.39 3.23
C MET A 219 19.19 -3.14 2.52
N VAL A 220 18.92 -1.89 2.15
CA VAL A 220 17.69 -1.46 1.43
C VAL A 220 17.99 -0.71 0.13
N TYR A 221 19.23 -0.28 -0.06
CA TYR A 221 19.74 0.48 -1.20
C TYR A 221 18.87 1.70 -1.54
N GLY A 222 18.13 1.67 -2.65
CA GLY A 222 17.25 2.76 -3.06
C GLY A 222 15.85 2.74 -2.44
N ASP A 223 15.47 1.68 -1.72
CA ASP A 223 14.14 1.57 -1.11
C ASP A 223 14.09 2.26 0.25
N LYS A 224 13.97 3.60 0.21
CA LYS A 224 13.78 4.40 1.41
C LYS A 224 12.53 4.01 2.20
N ALA A 225 11.45 3.57 1.52
CA ALA A 225 10.19 3.24 2.19
C ALA A 225 10.30 1.94 3.00
N LEU A 226 11.11 0.98 2.53
CA LEU A 226 11.50 -0.19 3.31
C LEU A 226 12.42 0.19 4.49
N GLY A 227 13.44 1.03 4.25
CA GLY A 227 14.34 1.50 5.31
C GLY A 227 13.63 2.28 6.42
N ASP A 228 12.69 3.16 6.08
CA ASP A 228 11.84 3.89 7.03
C ASP A 228 11.08 2.91 7.95
N ARG A 229 10.40 1.90 7.37
CA ARG A 229 9.68 0.87 8.15
C ARG A 229 10.59 0.07 9.08
N ILE A 230 11.81 -0.27 8.63
CA ILE A 230 12.78 -1.04 9.42
C ILE A 230 13.31 -0.19 10.58
N ALA A 231 13.62 1.09 10.33
CA ALA A 231 14.10 2.02 11.34
C ALA A 231 13.04 2.33 12.40
N ASP A 232 11.78 2.54 11.99
CA ASP A 232 10.65 2.76 12.91
C ASP A 232 10.34 1.50 13.73
N TRP A 233 10.28 0.31 13.11
CA TRP A 233 10.07 -0.96 13.83
C TRP A 233 11.22 -1.27 14.81
N ALA A 234 12.47 -0.99 14.44
CA ALA A 234 13.63 -1.17 15.32
C ALA A 234 13.65 -0.16 16.48
N HIS A 235 13.04 1.02 16.28
CA HIS A 235 12.83 2.04 17.32
C HIS A 235 11.76 1.61 18.32
N GLU A 236 10.61 1.14 17.83
CA GLU A 236 9.51 0.64 18.66
C GLU A 236 9.94 -0.56 19.53
N HIS A 237 10.71 -1.49 18.97
CA HIS A 237 11.24 -2.64 19.69
C HIS A 237 12.61 -2.43 20.36
N ALA A 238 13.16 -1.20 20.38
CA ALA A 238 14.54 -0.94 20.80
C ALA A 238 14.90 -1.48 22.21
N ALA A 239 13.94 -1.47 23.14
CA ALA A 239 14.12 -2.00 24.49
C ALA A 239 14.12 -3.54 24.56
N GLU A 240 13.41 -4.22 23.65
CA GLU A 240 13.46 -5.68 23.53
C GLU A 240 14.73 -6.13 22.79
N LEU A 241 15.16 -5.35 21.81
CA LEU A 241 16.36 -5.59 21.00
C LEU A 241 17.66 -5.13 21.68
N ASP A 242 17.60 -4.52 22.87
CA ASP A 242 18.75 -4.00 23.62
C ASP A 242 19.69 -3.15 22.73
N VAL A 243 19.05 -2.24 21.99
CA VAL A 243 19.68 -1.37 21.00
C VAL A 243 20.61 -0.37 21.70
N TYR A 244 21.80 -0.19 21.12
CA TYR A 244 22.73 0.87 21.49
C TYR A 244 22.41 2.16 20.72
N ASP A 245 22.29 2.05 19.40
CA ASP A 245 21.91 3.12 18.48
C ASP A 245 21.24 2.59 17.21
N LEU A 246 20.53 3.50 16.53
CA LEU A 246 19.99 3.33 15.19
C LEU A 246 20.52 4.46 14.32
N ILE A 247 21.01 4.14 13.12
CA ILE A 247 21.44 5.15 12.13
C ILE A 247 20.75 4.87 10.80
N TRP A 248 20.04 5.86 10.28
CA TRP A 248 19.28 5.77 9.04
C TRP A 248 19.08 7.15 8.42
N TRP A 249 19.33 7.26 7.11
CA TRP A 249 19.07 8.43 6.27
C TRP A 249 19.66 9.75 6.82
N ASP A 250 20.95 9.73 7.14
CA ASP A 250 21.72 10.83 7.77
C ASP A 250 21.20 11.28 9.15
N ARG A 251 20.56 10.35 9.88
CA ARG A 251 20.03 10.60 11.23
C ARG A 251 20.40 9.48 12.19
N ILE A 252 20.60 9.84 13.44
CA ILE A 252 20.91 8.92 14.54
C ILE A 252 19.94 9.08 15.71
N TRP A 253 19.47 7.95 16.23
CA TRP A 253 18.74 7.84 17.49
C TRP A 253 19.48 6.91 18.45
N THR A 254 19.42 7.20 19.76
CA THR A 254 19.96 6.32 20.81
C THR A 254 19.02 6.33 22.02
N PRO A 255 18.83 5.21 22.76
CA PRO A 255 17.92 5.19 23.91
C PRO A 255 18.34 6.19 25.01
N VAL A 256 19.64 6.36 25.21
CA VAL A 256 20.23 7.30 26.19
C VAL A 256 19.97 8.78 25.87
N ARG A 257 19.57 9.10 24.64
CA ARG A 257 19.13 10.45 24.20
C ARG A 257 17.73 10.41 23.58
N SER A 258 16.91 9.43 23.98
CA SER A 258 15.59 9.19 23.39
C SER A 258 14.64 10.39 23.45
N SER A 259 14.77 11.25 24.49
CA SER A 259 14.03 12.50 24.64
C SER A 259 14.37 13.59 23.60
N GLU A 260 15.49 13.47 22.88
CA GLU A 260 15.85 14.34 21.75
C GLU A 260 15.33 13.80 20.40
N GLY A 261 14.85 12.55 20.37
CA GLY A 261 14.42 11.88 19.14
C GLY A 261 15.55 11.63 18.15
N TRP A 262 15.18 11.54 16.87
CA TRP A 262 16.12 11.35 15.75
C TRP A 262 16.86 12.65 15.42
N ARG A 263 18.16 12.67 15.70
CA ARG A 263 19.08 13.81 15.51
C ARG A 263 19.85 13.69 14.20
N ASP A 264 20.46 14.78 13.77
CA ASP A 264 21.46 14.84 12.69
C ASP A 264 22.63 13.87 12.97
N TYR A 265 23.09 13.12 11.95
CA TYR A 265 24.29 12.28 12.02
C TYR A 265 25.51 12.96 11.37
N GLY A 266 25.27 13.73 10.31
CA GLY A 266 26.24 14.64 9.68
C GLY A 266 26.96 14.01 8.50
N ASP A 267 27.61 14.86 7.68
CA ASP A 267 28.25 14.39 6.45
C ASP A 267 29.59 13.66 6.71
N HIS A 268 29.60 12.35 6.45
CA HIS A 268 30.79 11.48 6.45
C HIS A 268 31.33 11.24 5.04
N GLY A 269 30.86 11.99 4.05
CA GLY A 269 31.43 12.10 2.70
C GLY A 269 30.94 11.10 1.67
N SER A 270 29.92 10.29 1.98
CA SER A 270 29.24 9.43 1.00
C SER A 270 27.87 8.96 1.49
N ALA A 271 26.94 8.68 0.56
CA ALA A 271 25.60 8.18 0.90
C ALA A 271 25.63 6.93 1.81
N THR A 272 26.56 6.00 1.57
CA THR A 272 26.75 4.81 2.41
C THR A 272 27.27 5.17 3.80
N ALA A 273 28.26 6.06 3.92
CA ALA A 273 28.76 6.51 5.23
C ALA A 273 27.72 7.35 6.02
N ASN A 274 26.79 8.00 5.32
CA ASN A 274 25.66 8.71 5.91
C ASN A 274 24.42 7.80 6.06
N HIS A 275 24.58 6.47 5.94
CA HIS A 275 23.53 5.46 6.18
C HIS A 275 22.25 5.66 5.33
N MET A 276 22.41 6.04 4.05
CA MET A 276 21.30 6.29 3.13
C MET A 276 20.92 5.08 2.26
N ASP A 277 21.67 3.98 2.34
CA ASP A 277 21.44 2.72 1.59
C ASP A 277 21.27 1.48 2.50
N HIS A 278 21.35 1.65 3.82
CA HIS A 278 21.10 0.62 4.83
C HIS A 278 20.67 1.23 6.16
N VAL A 279 19.86 0.50 6.92
CA VAL A 279 19.58 0.84 8.34
C VAL A 279 20.62 0.16 9.21
N HIS A 280 21.39 0.93 9.97
CA HIS A 280 22.35 0.40 10.94
C HIS A 280 21.69 0.23 12.31
N ILE A 281 21.90 -0.92 12.93
CA ILE A 281 21.37 -1.27 14.25
C ILE A 281 22.50 -1.78 15.13
N GLY A 282 22.97 -0.96 16.08
CA GLY A 282 23.92 -1.34 17.12
C GLY A 282 23.22 -1.96 18.33
N THR A 283 23.87 -2.90 19.02
CA THR A 283 23.38 -3.56 20.24
C THR A 283 24.46 -3.60 21.33
N ASN A 284 24.04 -3.61 22.60
CA ASN A 284 24.93 -3.72 23.76
C ASN A 284 25.68 -5.08 23.84
#